data_AF-A0A419F8X9-F1
#
_entry.id   AF-A0A419F8X9-F1
#
_cell.length_a   1.000
_cell.length_b   1.000
_cell.length_c   1.000
_cell.angle_alpha   90.00
_cell.angle_beta   90.00
_cell.angle_gamma   90.00
#
_symmetry.space_group_name_H-M   'P 1'
#
loop_
_entity.id
_entity.type
_entity.pdbx_description
1 polymer ?
#
loop_
_entity_poly.entity_id
_entity_poly.type
_entity_poly.pdbx_seq_one_letter_code
_entity_poly.pdbx_strand_id
1 'polypeptide(L)' 'MGEQGKTYRCNICGQEVKVTKEGVGTLVCCNEDMELVD' A
#
# COMPACT_ATOMS: atom_id res chain seq x y z
N MET A 1 -6.70 -3.00 -3.53
CA MET A 1 -7.59 -1.91 -3.09
C MET A 1 -6.83 -1.06 -2.09
N GLY A 2 -6.79 0.26 -2.29
CA GLY A 2 -6.26 1.19 -1.29
C GLY A 2 -7.39 1.62 -0.36
N GLU A 3 -7.32 1.22 0.90
CA GLU A 3 -8.35 1.53 1.92
C GLU A 3 -7.98 2.77 2.73
N GLN A 4 -8.90 3.73 2.86
CA GLN A 4 -8.61 4.98 3.58
C GLN A 4 -8.22 4.72 5.05
N GLY A 5 -7.12 5.33 5.47
CA GLY A 5 -6.58 5.22 6.82
C GLY A 5 -5.62 4.05 7.03
N LYS A 6 -5.55 3.10 6.09
CA LYS A 6 -4.67 1.94 6.16
C LYS A 6 -3.23 2.24 5.74
N THR A 7 -2.29 1.49 6.29
CA THR A 7 -0.87 1.59 6.01
C THR A 7 -0.40 0.35 5.24
N TYR A 8 0.35 0.58 4.16
CA TYR A 8 0.88 -0.48 3.31
C TYR A 8 2.40 -0.39 3.20
N ARG A 9 3.06 -1.53 3.11
CA ARG A 9 4.52 -1.66 3.03
C ARG A 9 4.96 -2.44 1.80
N CYS A 10 6.02 -1.96 1.14
CA CYS A 10 6.73 -2.73 0.11
C CYS A 10 7.77 -3.64 0.78
N ASN A 11 7.69 -4.96 0.55
CA ASN A 11 8.62 -5.93 1.15
C ASN A 11 9.99 -5.98 0.47
N ILE A 12 10.14 -5.37 -0.71
CA ILE A 12 11.43 -5.28 -1.43
C ILE A 12 12.25 -4.07 -0.98
N CYS A 13 11.67 -2.86 -1.05
CA CYS A 13 12.40 -1.62 -0.77
C CYS A 13 12.13 -1.02 0.61
N GLY A 14 11.11 -1.51 1.32
CA GLY A 14 10.74 -1.06 2.66
C GLY A 14 9.89 0.21 2.71
N GLN A 15 9.46 0.79 1.57
CA GLN A 15 8.62 1.98 1.55
C GLN A 15 7.27 1.72 2.25
N GLU A 16 6.89 2.61 3.15
CA GLU A 16 5.60 2.63 3.82
C GLU A 16 4.77 3.84 3.40
N VAL A 17 3.48 3.62 3.12
CA VAL A 17 2.53 4.67 2.73
C VAL A 17 1.22 4.51 3.49
N LYS A 18 0.63 5.63 3.91
CA LYS A 18 -0.72 5.67 4.48
C LYS A 18 -1.70 6.21 3.46
N VAL A 19 -2.80 5.49 3.23
CA VAL A 19 -3.83 5.91 2.28
C VAL A 19 -4.67 7.03 2.88
N THR A 20 -4.62 8.21 2.26
CA THR A 20 -5.42 9.38 2.70
C THR A 20 -6.79 9.45 2.03
N LYS A 21 -6.98 8.75 0.91
CA LYS A 21 -8.24 8.63 0.18
C LYS A 21 -8.33 7.26 -0.49
N GLU A 22 -9.48 6.61 -0.34
CA GLU A 22 -9.71 5.26 -0.88
C GLU A 22 -9.73 5.20 -2.42
N GLY A 23 -9.43 4.01 -2.95
CA GLY A 23 -9.48 3.72 -4.38
C GLY A 23 -9.47 2.22 -4.69
N VAL A 24 -10.07 1.85 -5.82
CA VAL A 24 -10.26 0.44 -6.20
C VAL A 24 -8.98 -0.27 -6.66
N GLY A 25 -7.93 0.48 -7.01
CA GLY A 25 -6.67 -0.06 -7.50
C GLY A 25 -5.86 -0.81 -6.43
N THR A 26 -4.98 -1.71 -6.86
CA THR A 26 -3.96 -2.32 -5.99
C THR A 26 -2.75 -1.42 -5.91
N LEU A 27 -2.21 -1.24 -4.69
CA LEU A 27 -0.97 -0.50 -4.49
C LEU A 27 0.20 -1.39 -4.91
N VAL A 28 0.97 -0.94 -5.88
CA VAL A 28 2.13 -1.67 -6.43
C VAL A 28 3.38 -0.85 -6.23
N CYS A 29 4.44 -1.50 -5.74
CA CYS A 29 5.77 -0.92 -5.61
C CYS A 29 6.80 -2.01 -5.93
N CYS A 30 7.86 -1.66 -6.66
CA CYS A 30 8.88 -2.62 -7.11
C CYS A 30 8.30 -3.82 -7.91
N ASN A 31 7.23 -3.58 -8.68
CA ASN A 31 6.49 -4.59 -9.46
C ASN A 31 5.78 -5.67 -8.64
N GLU A 32 5.57 -5.46 -7.33
CA GLU A 32 4.79 -6.35 -6.47
C GLU A 32 3.69 -5.58 -5.72
N ASP A 33 2.65 -6.32 -5.37
CA ASP A 33 1.57 -5.83 -4.51
C ASP A 33 2.11 -5.51 -3.12
N MET A 34 1.74 -4.34 -2.59
CA MET A 34 2.14 -3.95 -1.25
C MET A 34 1.33 -4.69 -0.18
N GLU A 35 1.97 -5.00 0.96
CA GLU A 35 1.37 -5.69 2.11
C GLU A 35 0.62 -4.69 3.01
N LEU A 36 -0.58 -5.04 3.46
CA LEU A 36 -1.31 -4.31 4.50
C LEU A 36 -0.70 -4.61 5.87
N VAL A 37 -0.26 -3.56 6.59
CA VAL A 37 0.42 -3.73 7.89
C VAL A 37 -0.33 -3.12 9.08
N ASP A 38 -1.26 -2.17 8.86
CA ASP A 38 -2.12 -1.53 9.88
C ASP A 38 -3.43 -0.97 9.28
#